data_AF-A0A5K0WUZ5-F1
#
_entry.id   AF-A0A5K0WUZ5-F1
#
_cell.length_a   1.000
_cell.length_b   1.000
_cell.length_c   1.000
_cell.angle_alpha   90.00
_cell.angle_beta   90.00
_cell.angle_gamma   90.00
#
_symmetry.space_group_name_H-M   'P 1'
#
loop_
_entity.id
_entity.type
_entity.pdbx_description
1 polymer ?
#
loop_
_entity_poly.entity_id
_entity_poly.type
_entity_poly.pdbx_seq_one_letter_code
_entity_poly.pdbx_strand_id
1 'polypeptide(L)' 'VVIPTLDWEMATFSTPVLGLLLFACMAVFPAIVLPSAPCMWLAGITFGYGYGFLLIMAGTSLGMSLPYFIGSLFHEKIH' A
#
# COMPACT_ATOMS: atom_id res chain seq x y z
N VAL A 1 -2.50 6.90 17.17
CA VAL A 1 -3.74 6.13 16.93
C VAL A 1 -3.56 5.02 15.88
N VAL A 2 -2.70 5.19 14.86
CA VAL A 2 -2.50 4.18 13.80
C VAL A 2 -1.79 2.89 14.26
N ILE A 3 -0.90 2.99 15.27
CA ILE A 3 -0.12 1.85 15.80
C ILE A 3 -1.00 0.75 16.41
N PRO A 4 -1.95 1.04 17.34
CA PRO A 4 -2.79 -0.02 17.91
C PRO A 4 -3.72 -0.70 16.89
N THR A 5 -4.15 0.01 15.85
CA THR A 5 -4.91 -0.61 14.75
C THR A 5 -4.05 -1.56 13.92
N LEU A 6 -2.78 -1.22 13.68
CA LEU A 6 -1.84 -2.09 12.96
C LEU A 6 -1.44 -3.32 13.78
N ASP A 7 -1.29 -3.19 15.11
CA ASP A 7 -1.06 -4.34 15.98
C ASP A 7 -2.25 -5.30 16.02
N TRP A 8 -3.48 -4.77 16.02
CA TRP A 8 -4.70 -5.57 15.94
C TRP A 8 -4.81 -6.32 14.59
N GLU A 9 -4.47 -5.66 13.50
CA GLU A 9 -4.38 -6.24 12.15
C GLU A 9 -3.37 -7.41 12.10
N MET A 10 -2.16 -7.22 12.64
CA MET A 10 -1.15 -8.28 12.74
C MET A 10 -1.61 -9.46 13.60
N ALA A 11 -2.38 -9.22 14.66
CA ALA A 11 -2.88 -10.26 15.55
C ALA A 11 -4.09 -11.01 14.97
N THR A 12 -4.87 -10.35 14.10
CA THR A 12 -6.12 -10.87 13.55
C THR A 12 -5.90 -11.63 12.23
N PHE A 13 -4.97 -11.16 11.39
CA PHE A 13 -4.77 -11.70 10.05
C PHE A 13 -3.56 -12.63 9.95
N SER A 14 -3.70 -13.71 9.18
CA SER A 14 -2.57 -14.55 8.81
C SER A 14 -1.58 -13.78 7.94
N THR A 15 -0.29 -14.11 8.03
CA THR A 15 0.79 -13.50 7.22
C THR A 15 0.47 -13.29 5.74
N PRO A 16 -0.08 -14.24 4.96
CA PRO A 16 -0.40 -13.98 3.55
C PRO A 16 -1.52 -12.94 3.37
N VAL A 17 -2.51 -12.91 4.25
CA VAL A 17 -3.63 -11.96 4.21
C VAL A 17 -3.15 -10.56 4.56
N LEU A 18 -2.29 -10.45 5.57
CA LEU A 18 -1.67 -9.18 5.97
C LEU A 18 -0.82 -8.59 4.84
N GLY A 19 -0.08 -9.43 4.11
CA GLY A 19 0.73 -9.00 2.97
C GLY A 19 -0.12 -8.42 1.84
N LEU A 20 -1.25 -9.07 1.53
CA LEU A 20 -2.18 -8.59 0.51
C LEU A 20 -2.84 -7.28 0.92
N LEU A 21 -3.22 -7.15 2.19
CA LEU A 21 -3.78 -5.91 2.71
C LEU A 21 -2.78 -4.75 2.66
N LEU A 22 -1.54 -4.98 3.10
CA LEU A 22 -0.48 -3.97 3.05
C LEU A 22 -0.17 -3.55 1.62
N PHE A 23 -0.15 -4.50 0.69
CA PHE A 23 0.01 -4.23 -0.74
C PHE A 23 -1.14 -3.37 -1.27
N ALA A 24 -2.39 -3.70 -0.94
CA ALA A 24 -3.56 -2.93 -1.34
C ALA A 24 -3.54 -1.50 -0.76
N CYS A 25 -3.22 -1.34 0.52
CA CYS A 25 -3.05 -0.03 1.14
C CYS A 25 -1.96 0.79 0.44
N MET A 26 -0.82 0.19 0.10
CA MET A 26 0.25 0.89 -0.61
C MET A 26 -0.08 1.20 -2.07
N ALA A 27 -0.96 0.44 -2.71
CA ALA A 27 -1.46 0.74 -4.04
C ALA A 27 -2.53 1.84 -4.05
N VAL A 28 -3.30 1.99 -2.96
CA VAL A 28 -4.40 2.97 -2.91
C VAL A 28 -3.96 4.29 -2.27
N PHE A 29 -3.18 4.25 -1.20
CA PHE A 29 -2.83 5.44 -0.40
C PHE A 29 -2.09 6.54 -1.18
N PRO A 30 -1.11 6.23 -2.05
CA PRO A 30 -0.47 7.25 -2.88
C PRO A 30 -1.45 7.97 -3.80
N ALA A 31 -2.49 7.27 -4.27
CA ALA A 31 -3.51 7.86 -5.12
C ALA A 31 -4.47 8.81 -4.38
N ILE A 32 -4.59 8.65 -3.05
CA ILE A 32 -5.46 9.48 -2.18
C ILE A 32 -4.66 10.41 -1.24
N VAL A 33 -3.35 10.58 -1.49
CA VAL A 33 -2.43 11.44 -0.70
C VAL A 33 -2.43 11.09 0.80
N LEU A 34 -2.64 9.81 1.15
CA LEU A 34 -2.53 9.34 2.52
C LEU A 34 -1.08 8.90 2.83
N PRO A 35 -0.60 9.15 4.06
CA PRO A 35 0.73 8.73 4.46
C PRO A 35 0.82 7.20 4.53
N SER A 36 1.61 6.60 3.65
CA SER A 36 1.87 5.15 3.58
C SER A 36 3.00 4.67 4.50
N ALA A 37 3.69 5.61 5.17
CA ALA A 37 4.78 5.34 6.11
C ALA A 37 4.48 4.26 7.19
N PRO A 38 3.31 4.26 7.87
CA PRO A 38 3.03 3.24 8.87
C PRO A 38 2.83 1.83 8.26
N CYS A 39 2.31 1.71 7.04
CA CYS A 39 2.15 0.43 6.34
C CYS A 39 3.50 -0.12 5.85
N MET A 40 4.39 0.74 5.37
CA MET A 40 5.75 0.33 4.96
C MET A 40 6.55 -0.21 6.14
N TRP A 41 6.46 0.47 7.29
CA TRP A 41 7.13 0.02 8.51
C TRP A 41 6.61 -1.35 8.97
N LEU A 42 5.29 -1.55 8.91
CA LEU A 42 4.69 -2.84 9.25
C LEU A 42 5.17 -3.97 8.32
N ALA A 43 5.18 -3.73 7.00
CA ALA A 43 5.66 -4.71 6.03
C ALA A 43 7.13 -5.12 6.27
N GLY A 44 7.97 -4.18 6.71
CA GLY A 44 9.37 -4.46 7.07
C GLY A 44 9.51 -5.30 8.35
N ILE A 45 8.64 -5.09 9.33
CA ILE A 45 8.63 -5.90 10.57
C ILE A 45 8.08 -7.30 10.32
N THR A 46 7.03 -7.43 9.49
CA THR A 46 6.30 -8.69 9.32
C THR A 46 6.93 -9.64 8.30
N PHE A 47 7.50 -9.11 7.21
CA PHE A 47 8.09 -9.92 6.13
C PHE A 47 9.62 -9.85 6.10
N GLY A 48 10.23 -9.06 7.00
CA GLY A 48 11.65 -8.76 6.99
C GLY A 48 12.05 -7.82 5.84
N TYR A 49 13.34 -7.48 5.78
CA TYR A 49 13.84 -6.46 4.85
C TYR A 49 13.67 -6.85 3.38
N GLY A 50 14.05 -8.07 2.99
CA GLY A 50 14.04 -8.48 1.57
C GLY A 50 12.63 -8.53 0.97
N TYR A 51 11.75 -9.36 1.54
CA TYR A 51 10.38 -9.50 1.07
C TYR A 51 9.54 -8.26 1.34
N GLY A 52 9.72 -7.60 2.50
CA GLY A 52 9.06 -6.34 2.81
C GLY A 52 9.42 -5.24 1.80
N PHE A 53 10.70 -5.11 1.44
CA PHE A 53 11.14 -4.15 0.41
C PHE A 53 10.49 -4.42 -0.95
N LEU A 54 10.46 -5.67 -1.42
CA LEU A 54 9.82 -6.02 -2.68
C LEU A 54 8.31 -5.70 -2.67
N LEU A 55 7.63 -5.99 -1.56
CA LEU A 55 6.20 -5.72 -1.38
C LEU A 55 5.91 -4.21 -1.40
N ILE A 56 6.74 -3.42 -0.71
CA ILE A 56 6.64 -1.96 -0.68
C ILE A 56 6.91 -1.36 -2.06
N MET A 57 7.97 -1.79 -2.73
CA MET A 57 8.33 -1.29 -4.07
C MET A 57 7.23 -1.58 -5.09
N ALA A 58 6.68 -2.80 -5.09
CA ALA A 58 5.62 -3.18 -6.00
C ALA A 58 4.32 -2.39 -5.73
N GLY A 59 3.91 -2.31 -4.46
CA GLY A 59 2.69 -1.60 -4.06
C GLY A 59 2.76 -0.10 -4.36
N THR A 60 3.86 0.56 -4.01
CA THR A 60 4.02 2.01 -4.24
C THR A 60 4.14 2.36 -5.72
N SER A 61 4.82 1.54 -6.53
CA SER A 61 4.92 1.75 -7.99
C SER A 61 3.54 1.70 -8.65
N LEU A 62 2.70 0.75 -8.25
CA LEU A 62 1.32 0.67 -8.72
C LEU A 62 0.49 1.85 -8.25
N GLY A 63 0.60 2.22 -6.96
CA GLY A 63 -0.18 3.32 -6.42
C GLY A 63 0.17 4.69 -6.98
N MET A 64 1.42 4.92 -7.38
CA MET A 64 1.83 6.14 -8.09
C MET A 64 1.39 6.16 -9.55
N SER A 65 1.23 4.99 -10.18
CA SER A 65 0.78 4.88 -11.57
C SER A 65 -0.73 5.02 -11.71
N LEU A 66 -1.49 4.64 -10.67
CA LEU A 66 -2.96 4.61 -10.68
C LEU A 66 -3.61 5.98 -11.00
N PRO A 67 -3.18 7.11 -10.41
CA PRO A 67 -3.70 8.44 -10.75
C PRO A 67 -3.43 8.83 -12.19
N TYR A 68 -2.27 8.45 -12.75
CA TYR A 68 -1.92 8.72 -14.14
C TYR A 68 -2.85 7.96 -15.09
N PHE A 69 -3.10 6.67 -14.83
CA PHE A 69 -4.05 5.89 -15.63
C PHE A 69 -5.48 6.44 -15.54
N ILE A 70 -5.94 6.79 -14.33
CA ILE A 70 -7.27 7.41 -14.15
C ILE A 70 -7.35 8.73 -14.92
N GLY A 71 -6.36 9.62 -14.76
CA GLY A 71 -6.33 10.90 -15.47
C GLY A 71 -6.28 10.75 -16.98
N SER A 72 -5.52 9.78 -17.49
CA SER A 72 -5.45 9.45 -18.92
C SER A 72 -6.79 9.02 -19.50
N LEU A 73 -7.59 8.23 -18.77
CA LEU A 73 -8.94 7.84 -19.22
C LEU A 73 -9.91 9.02 -19.37
N PHE A 74 -9.74 10.08 -18.59
CA PHE A 74 -10.54 11.30 -18.70
C PHE A 74 -9.96 12.30 -19.71
N HIS A 75 -8.74 12.10 -20.21
CA HIS A 75 -8.11 12.99 -21.17
C HIS A 75 -8.88 13.08 -22.49
N GLU A 76 -9.47 11.97 -22.96
CA GLU A 76 -10.33 11.96 -24.16
C GLU A 76 -11.67 12.69 -23.97
N LYS A 77 -12.08 12.98 -22.73
CA LYS A 77 -13.37 13.60 -22.39
C LYS A 77 -13.29 15.12 -22.18
N ILE A 78 -12.10 15.70 -22.13
CA ILE A 78 -11.88 17.14 -21.86
C ILE A 78 -11.77 17.95 -23.17
N HIS A 79 -11.98 17.32 -24.33
CA HIS A 79 -11.84 17.95 -25.64
C HIS A 79 -13.16 18.47 -26.24
#